data_AF-A0A519P145-F1
#
_entry.id   AF-A0A519P145-F1
#
_cell.length_a   1.000
_cell.length_b   1.000
_cell.length_c   1.000
_cell.angle_alpha   90.00
_cell.angle_beta   90.00
_cell.angle_gamma   90.00
#
_symmetry.space_group_name_H-M   'P 1'
#
loop_
_entity.id
_entity.type
_entity.pdbx_description
1 polymer ?
#
loop_
_entity_poly.entity_id
_entity_poly.type
_entity_poly.pdbx_seq_one_letter_code
_entity_poly.pdbx_strand_id
1 'polypeptide(L)'
;RYDYVDIQSKTERQIAEHPVDVAVILFGTNDAQGISIDGQVHAFGSDGWKIAYAKRVDDLVAMLRSRDIAVYWVGLPKMKRASFDARMMLINEVVSARMKALDVPYIETVALTSDADGDYDAYLTAGDTGRRQLMRANDGIHMSMAGYMRLTQPVYQRLKSDAGIAGKAAPETSTGAGMGVPGA
;
A
#
# COMPACT_ATOMS: atom_id res chain seq x y z
N ARG A 1 1.82 18.15 -19.67
CA ARG A 1 0.58 17.38 -19.93
C ARG A 1 0.83 16.03 -19.29
N TYR A 2 0.16 15.68 -18.20
CA TYR A 2 0.26 14.33 -17.65
C TYR A 2 -0.54 13.43 -18.59
N ASP A 3 0.11 12.44 -19.19
CA ASP A 3 -0.56 11.50 -20.08
C ASP A 3 -1.55 10.67 -19.27
N TYR A 4 -2.77 10.52 -19.80
CA TYR A 4 -3.77 9.63 -19.23
C TYR A 4 -3.31 8.20 -19.46
N VAL A 5 -2.72 7.57 -18.44
CA VAL A 5 -2.35 6.16 -18.49
C VAL A 5 -3.58 5.35 -18.14
N ASP A 6 -4.11 4.62 -19.12
CA ASP A 6 -5.03 3.53 -18.84
C ASP A 6 -4.25 2.38 -18.20
N ILE A 7 -4.33 2.30 -16.87
CA ILE A 7 -3.60 1.31 -16.07
C ILE A 7 -4.04 -0.11 -16.40
N GLN A 8 -5.33 -0.34 -16.69
CA GLN A 8 -5.82 -1.68 -17.00
C GLN A 8 -5.25 -2.18 -18.32
N SER A 9 -5.40 -1.38 -19.39
CA SER A 9 -4.86 -1.71 -20.71
C SER A 9 -3.33 -1.87 -20.69
N LYS A 10 -2.63 -1.05 -19.90
CA LYS A 10 -1.18 -1.19 -19.71
C LYS A 10 -0.81 -2.47 -18.98
N THR A 11 -1.50 -2.78 -17.89
CA THR A 11 -1.24 -3.97 -17.06
C THR A 11 -1.47 -5.24 -17.86
N GLU A 12 -2.55 -5.31 -18.64
CA GLU A 12 -2.87 -6.46 -19.49
C GLU A 12 -1.74 -6.77 -20.49
N ARG A 13 -1.17 -5.75 -21.12
CA ARG A 13 -0.01 -5.96 -22.01
C ARG A 13 1.21 -6.47 -21.26
N GLN A 14 1.53 -5.87 -20.11
CA GLN A 14 2.71 -6.24 -19.34
C GLN A 14 2.66 -7.69 -18.85
N ILE A 15 1.52 -8.15 -18.35
CA ILE A 15 1.37 -9.53 -17.88
C ILE A 15 1.31 -10.55 -19.01
N ALA A 16 0.90 -10.14 -20.22
CA ALA A 16 0.94 -11.00 -21.40
C ALA A 16 2.39 -11.20 -21.91
N GLU A 17 3.23 -10.16 -21.83
CA GLU A 17 4.65 -10.21 -22.20
C GLU A 17 5.50 -10.88 -21.11
N HIS A 18 5.15 -10.64 -19.84
CA HIS A 18 5.86 -11.13 -18.66
C HIS A 18 4.86 -11.68 -17.65
N PRO A 19 4.51 -12.98 -17.74
CA PRO A 19 3.61 -13.61 -16.77
C PRO A 19 4.14 -13.48 -15.34
N VAL A 20 3.23 -13.27 -14.40
CA VAL A 20 3.52 -13.13 -12.98
C VAL A 20 2.51 -13.92 -12.17
N ASP A 21 2.92 -14.45 -11.01
CA ASP A 21 2.01 -15.15 -10.09
C ASP A 21 1.34 -14.19 -9.10
N VAL A 22 1.93 -13.01 -8.88
CA VAL A 22 1.51 -12.05 -7.87
C VAL A 22 1.56 -10.62 -8.41
N ALA A 23 0.50 -9.86 -8.18
CA ALA A 23 0.42 -8.42 -8.43
C ALA A 23 0.30 -7.65 -7.11
N VAL A 24 1.27 -6.79 -6.83
CA VAL A 24 1.22 -5.81 -5.73
C VAL A 24 0.92 -4.45 -6.33
N ILE A 25 -0.22 -3.88 -5.96
CA ILE A 25 -0.78 -2.67 -6.59
C ILE A 25 -0.65 -1.48 -5.64
N LEU A 26 -0.01 -0.40 -6.12
CA LEU A 26 0.04 0.90 -5.45
C LEU A 26 -0.03 2.00 -6.53
N PHE A 27 -1.21 2.58 -6.71
CA PHE A 27 -1.40 3.79 -7.51
C PHE A 27 -2.63 4.56 -7.03
N GLY A 28 -2.80 5.79 -7.54
CA GLY A 28 -3.98 6.61 -7.26
C GLY A 28 -3.67 8.10 -7.09
N THR A 29 -2.40 8.48 -6.91
CA THR A 29 -2.01 9.88 -6.71
C THR A 29 -2.37 10.81 -7.88
N ASN A 30 -2.57 10.26 -9.07
CA ASN A 30 -2.96 10.98 -10.29
C ASN A 30 -4.46 10.85 -10.62
N ASP A 31 -5.22 10.11 -9.82
CA ASP A 31 -6.60 9.73 -10.14
C ASP A 31 -7.62 10.74 -9.62
N ALA A 32 -7.15 11.76 -8.88
CA ALA A 32 -7.96 12.85 -8.36
C ALA A 32 -8.38 13.88 -9.43
N GLN A 33 -8.91 13.36 -10.55
CA GLN A 33 -9.40 14.07 -11.72
C GLN A 33 -10.79 13.56 -12.10
N GLY A 34 -11.53 14.31 -12.91
CA GLY A 34 -12.85 13.87 -13.37
C GLY A 34 -12.77 12.60 -14.23
N ILE A 35 -13.80 11.76 -14.14
CA ILE A 35 -13.92 10.55 -14.96
C ILE A 35 -15.06 10.76 -15.95
N SER A 36 -14.79 10.54 -17.24
CA SER A 36 -15.82 10.54 -18.28
C SER A 36 -16.37 9.13 -18.47
N ILE A 37 -17.69 8.98 -18.39
CA ILE A 37 -18.43 7.77 -18.73
C ILE A 37 -19.55 8.16 -19.69
N ASP A 38 -19.62 7.50 -20.84
CA ASP A 38 -20.69 7.69 -21.85
C ASP A 38 -20.91 9.16 -22.25
N GLY A 39 -19.83 9.94 -22.28
CA GLY A 39 -19.85 11.37 -22.62
C GLY A 39 -20.21 12.30 -21.45
N GLN A 40 -20.56 11.78 -20.28
CA GLN A 40 -20.78 12.54 -19.05
C GLN A 40 -19.51 12.58 -18.18
N VAL A 41 -19.08 13.79 -17.80
CA VAL A 41 -17.95 13.98 -16.87
C VAL A 41 -18.46 13.99 -15.43
N HIS A 42 -18.00 13.02 -14.64
CA HIS A 42 -18.19 12.99 -13.21
C HIS A 42 -16.99 13.64 -12.51
N ALA A 43 -17.24 14.73 -11.78
CA ALA A 43 -16.20 15.42 -11.02
C ALA A 43 -15.67 14.52 -9.89
N PHE A 44 -14.37 14.64 -9.59
CA PHE A 44 -13.73 13.90 -8.50
C PHE A 44 -14.52 14.02 -7.19
N GLY A 45 -14.72 12.90 -6.51
CA GLY A 45 -15.43 12.82 -5.23
C GLY A 45 -16.96 12.83 -5.32
N SER A 46 -17.55 13.09 -6.50
CA SER A 46 -18.99 12.88 -6.71
C SER A 46 -19.37 11.39 -6.63
N ASP A 47 -20.64 11.09 -6.38
CA ASP A 47 -21.11 9.70 -6.30
C ASP A 47 -20.89 8.96 -7.62
N GLY A 48 -21.15 9.61 -8.76
CA GLY A 48 -20.87 9.04 -10.07
C GLY A 48 -19.38 8.75 -10.29
N TRP A 49 -18.49 9.60 -9.76
CA TRP A 49 -17.04 9.34 -9.79
C TRP A 49 -16.65 8.16 -8.91
N LYS A 50 -17.22 8.04 -7.69
CA LYS A 50 -16.94 6.92 -6.78
C LYS A 50 -17.38 5.60 -7.40
N ILE A 51 -18.57 5.55 -8.02
CA ILE A 51 -19.09 4.39 -8.74
C ILE A 51 -18.17 4.03 -9.92
N ALA A 52 -17.82 5.02 -10.73
CA ALA A 52 -16.91 4.86 -11.87
C ALA A 52 -15.55 4.28 -11.46
N TYR A 53 -14.96 4.86 -10.42
CA TYR A 53 -13.65 4.47 -9.93
C TYR A 53 -13.67 3.09 -9.30
N ALA A 54 -14.68 2.79 -8.46
CA ALA A 54 -14.91 1.47 -7.90
C ALA A 54 -15.00 0.40 -9.00
N LYS A 55 -15.77 0.66 -10.06
CA LYS A 55 -15.88 -0.27 -11.19
C LYS A 55 -14.52 -0.55 -11.85
N ARG A 56 -13.71 0.49 -12.10
CA ARG A 56 -12.38 0.32 -12.70
C ARG A 56 -11.43 -0.49 -11.82
N VAL A 57 -11.49 -0.28 -10.51
CA VAL A 57 -10.73 -1.06 -9.52
C VAL A 57 -11.18 -2.52 -9.54
N ASP A 58 -12.49 -2.78 -9.55
CA ASP A 58 -13.05 -4.13 -9.62
C ASP A 58 -12.64 -4.85 -10.92
N ASP A 59 -12.76 -4.17 -12.06
CA ASP A 59 -12.43 -4.72 -13.38
C ASP A 59 -10.93 -5.09 -13.45
N LEU A 60 -10.05 -4.25 -12.89
CA LEU A 60 -8.62 -4.55 -12.81
C LEU A 60 -8.34 -5.80 -11.97
N VAL A 61 -8.94 -5.91 -10.79
CA VAL A 61 -8.79 -7.10 -9.92
C VAL A 61 -9.33 -8.35 -10.61
N ALA A 62 -10.50 -8.25 -11.26
CA ALA A 62 -11.10 -9.36 -11.97
C ALA A 62 -10.22 -9.83 -13.14
N MET A 63 -9.63 -8.89 -13.89
CA MET A 63 -8.70 -9.20 -14.99
C MET A 63 -7.44 -9.92 -14.51
N LEU A 64 -6.87 -9.52 -13.38
CA LEU A 64 -5.71 -10.19 -12.80
C LEU A 64 -6.07 -11.60 -12.31
N ARG A 65 -7.18 -11.73 -11.58
CA ARG A 65 -7.63 -13.03 -11.05
C ARG A 65 -8.06 -14.03 -12.12
N SER A 66 -8.58 -13.57 -13.27
CA SER A 66 -8.91 -14.47 -14.38
C SER A 66 -7.69 -15.13 -15.02
N ARG A 67 -6.49 -14.69 -14.65
CA ARG A 67 -5.19 -15.23 -15.06
C ARG A 67 -4.45 -15.91 -13.90
N ASP A 68 -5.18 -16.29 -12.85
CA ASP A 68 -4.67 -16.94 -11.63
C ASP A 68 -3.62 -16.10 -10.86
N ILE A 69 -3.61 -14.78 -11.04
CA ILE A 69 -2.68 -13.88 -10.36
C ILE A 69 -3.23 -13.51 -8.97
N ALA A 70 -2.45 -13.77 -7.92
CA ALA A 70 -2.78 -13.30 -6.57
C ALA A 70 -2.63 -11.78 -6.48
N VAL A 71 -3.63 -11.10 -5.95
CA VAL A 71 -3.67 -9.62 -5.90
C VAL A 71 -3.50 -9.13 -4.47
N TYR A 72 -2.64 -8.13 -4.29
CA TYR A 72 -2.45 -7.38 -3.05
C TYR A 72 -2.57 -5.90 -3.36
N TRP A 73 -3.32 -5.15 -2.56
CA TRP A 73 -3.47 -3.72 -2.75
C TRP A 73 -2.85 -2.95 -1.60
N VAL A 74 -2.00 -1.98 -1.89
CA VAL A 74 -1.36 -1.11 -0.92
C VAL A 74 -2.05 0.25 -0.95
N GLY A 75 -2.46 0.73 0.22
CA GLY A 75 -3.08 2.05 0.36
C GLY A 75 -2.10 3.19 0.09
N LEU A 76 -2.64 4.35 -0.29
CA LEU A 76 -1.87 5.57 -0.45
C LEU A 76 -1.45 6.12 0.92
N PRO A 77 -0.18 6.56 1.10
CA PRO A 77 0.32 7.03 2.39
C PRO A 77 -0.22 8.42 2.74
N LYS A 78 0.02 8.84 3.99
CA LYS A 78 -0.26 10.21 4.46
C LYS A 78 0.54 11.22 3.64
N MET A 79 -0.13 12.24 3.12
CA MET A 79 0.48 13.31 2.33
C MET A 79 0.68 14.58 3.15
N LYS A 80 1.72 15.35 2.83
CA LYS A 80 2.05 16.59 3.56
C LYS A 80 0.97 17.66 3.47
N ARG A 81 0.40 17.85 2.29
CA ARG A 81 -0.55 18.93 2.02
C ARG A 81 -1.97 18.43 2.26
N ALA A 82 -2.65 18.98 3.27
CA ALA A 82 -3.98 18.53 3.70
C ALA A 82 -5.00 18.39 2.56
N SER A 83 -5.03 19.34 1.61
CA SER A 83 -5.95 19.27 0.47
C SER A 83 -5.65 18.14 -0.51
N PHE A 84 -4.39 17.72 -0.62
CA PHE A 84 -3.98 16.57 -1.43
C PHE A 84 -4.23 15.28 -0.65
N ASP A 85 -3.89 15.24 0.64
CA ASP A 85 -4.15 14.14 1.56
C ASP A 85 -5.63 13.75 1.57
N ALA A 86 -6.54 14.73 1.71
CA ALA A 86 -7.98 14.49 1.69
C ALA A 86 -8.46 13.80 0.40
N ARG A 87 -7.84 14.12 -0.75
CA ARG A 87 -8.13 13.43 -2.02
C ARG A 87 -7.63 11.99 -1.99
N MET A 88 -6.45 11.74 -1.45
CA MET A 88 -5.92 10.38 -1.31
C MET A 88 -6.75 9.54 -0.34
N MET A 89 -7.26 10.16 0.73
CA MET A 89 -8.12 9.48 1.70
C MET A 89 -9.44 9.05 1.09
N LEU A 90 -10.04 9.88 0.22
CA LEU A 90 -11.24 9.50 -0.54
C LEU A 90 -10.94 8.32 -1.49
N ILE A 91 -9.79 8.31 -2.16
CA ILE A 91 -9.38 7.19 -3.00
C ILE A 91 -9.20 5.92 -2.17
N ASN A 92 -8.48 5.99 -1.05
CA ASN A 92 -8.30 4.88 -0.12
C ASN A 92 -9.62 4.36 0.43
N GLU A 93 -10.58 5.24 0.75
CA GLU A 93 -11.93 4.85 1.20
C GLU A 93 -12.62 3.96 0.16
N VAL A 94 -12.66 4.41 -1.11
CA VAL A 94 -13.26 3.63 -2.20
C VAL A 94 -12.51 2.30 -2.38
N VAL A 95 -11.19 2.34 -2.51
CA VAL A 95 -10.36 1.16 -2.75
C VAL A 95 -10.47 0.15 -1.62
N SER A 96 -10.30 0.56 -0.36
CA SER A 96 -10.34 -0.34 0.79
C SER A 96 -11.70 -1.02 0.93
N ALA A 97 -12.79 -0.32 0.65
CA ALA A 97 -14.13 -0.91 0.59
C ALA A 97 -14.24 -1.97 -0.52
N ARG A 98 -13.67 -1.72 -1.71
CA ARG A 98 -13.64 -2.70 -2.80
C ARG A 98 -12.77 -3.91 -2.47
N MET A 99 -11.58 -3.70 -1.92
CA MET A 99 -10.69 -4.80 -1.54
C MET A 99 -11.34 -5.69 -0.49
N LYS A 100 -12.03 -5.12 0.50
CA LYS A 100 -12.82 -5.88 1.47
C LYS A 100 -13.93 -6.70 0.80
N ALA A 101 -14.68 -6.09 -0.12
CA ALA A 101 -15.79 -6.77 -0.82
C ALA A 101 -15.30 -7.90 -1.74
N LEU A 102 -14.11 -7.76 -2.31
CA LEU A 102 -13.50 -8.75 -3.21
C LEU A 102 -12.62 -9.77 -2.48
N ASP A 103 -12.47 -9.69 -1.16
CA ASP A 103 -11.52 -10.49 -0.39
C ASP A 103 -10.07 -10.38 -0.93
N VAL A 104 -9.66 -9.15 -1.24
CA VAL A 104 -8.28 -8.80 -1.61
C VAL A 104 -7.57 -8.25 -0.36
N PRO A 105 -6.37 -8.74 -0.02
CA PRO A 105 -5.55 -8.14 1.02
C PRO A 105 -5.29 -6.64 0.75
N TYR A 106 -5.76 -5.78 1.66
CA TYR A 106 -5.46 -4.35 1.66
C TYR A 106 -4.43 -4.03 2.75
N ILE A 107 -3.31 -3.44 2.35
CA ILE A 107 -2.23 -3.00 3.24
C ILE A 107 -2.42 -1.51 3.52
N GLU A 108 -2.87 -1.19 4.74
CA GLU A 108 -3.01 0.18 5.24
C GLU A 108 -1.62 0.84 5.38
N THR A 109 -1.49 2.10 4.97
CA THR A 109 -0.21 2.81 4.98
C THR A 109 -0.24 4.19 5.63
N VAL A 110 -1.41 4.76 5.90
CA VAL A 110 -1.56 6.06 6.55
C VAL A 110 -0.92 6.02 7.92
N ALA A 111 -1.29 5.07 8.79
CA ALA A 111 -0.72 4.97 10.14
C ALA A 111 0.79 4.69 10.12
N LEU A 112 1.27 3.93 9.12
CA LEU A 112 2.71 3.67 8.95
C LEU A 112 3.49 4.92 8.60
N THR A 113 2.82 5.92 8.06
CA THR A 113 3.45 7.09 7.45
C THR A 113 3.00 8.40 8.10
N SER A 114 2.28 8.31 9.21
CA SER A 114 1.93 9.37 10.13
C SER A 114 2.76 9.31 11.42
N ASP A 115 2.78 10.40 12.17
CA ASP A 115 3.24 10.41 13.56
C ASP A 115 2.21 9.81 14.53
N ALA A 116 2.48 9.93 15.83
CA ALA A 116 1.62 9.39 16.90
C ALA A 116 0.25 10.08 16.99
N ASP A 117 0.13 11.31 16.48
CA ASP A 117 -1.12 12.09 16.46
C ASP A 117 -1.91 11.84 15.16
N GLY A 118 -1.35 11.07 14.23
CA GLY A 118 -1.95 10.77 12.93
C GLY A 118 -1.59 11.79 11.83
N ASP A 119 -0.73 12.75 12.15
CA ASP A 119 -0.33 13.84 11.26
C ASP A 119 0.86 13.45 10.38
N TYR A 120 1.06 14.26 9.33
CA TYR A 120 2.21 14.07 8.45
C TYR A 120 3.50 14.42 9.20
N ASP A 121 4.47 13.51 9.15
CA ASP A 121 5.82 13.77 9.61
C ASP A 121 6.86 13.27 8.60
N ALA A 122 7.78 14.17 8.23
CA ALA A 122 8.86 13.83 7.31
C ALA A 122 9.91 12.92 7.95
N TYR A 123 10.00 12.93 9.28
CA TYR A 123 10.92 12.11 10.05
C TYR A 123 10.12 11.20 10.98
N LEU A 124 10.30 9.89 10.89
CA LEU A 124 9.64 8.97 11.82
C LEU A 124 10.68 8.31 12.71
N THR A 125 10.25 7.86 13.88
CA THR A 125 11.08 7.07 14.77
C THR A 125 11.41 5.73 14.10
N ALA A 126 12.70 5.44 13.98
CA ALA A 126 13.23 4.22 13.39
C ALA A 126 13.62 3.23 14.49
N GLY A 127 12.91 2.10 14.54
CA GLY A 127 13.13 1.04 15.53
C GLY A 127 13.03 1.53 16.98
N ASP A 128 13.60 0.75 17.89
CA ASP A 128 13.47 0.98 19.35
C ASP A 128 14.48 2.00 19.88
N THR A 129 15.38 2.48 19.02
CA THR A 129 16.46 3.41 19.40
C THR A 129 15.99 4.84 19.66
N GLY A 130 14.73 5.16 19.34
CA GLY A 130 14.20 6.53 19.41
C GLY A 130 14.78 7.47 18.34
N ARG A 131 15.68 7.00 17.47
CA ARG A 131 16.30 7.85 16.44
C ARG A 131 15.29 8.24 15.37
N ARG A 132 15.16 9.54 15.15
CA ARG A 132 14.40 10.12 14.05
C ARG A 132 15.15 9.93 12.74
N GLN A 133 14.48 9.38 11.73
CA GLN A 133 15.04 9.15 10.39
C GLN A 133 14.12 9.75 9.34
N LEU A 134 14.72 10.41 8.34
CA LEU A 134 13.97 10.99 7.22
C LEU A 134 13.28 9.88 6.43
N MET A 135 11.94 9.88 6.42
CA MET A 135 11.11 8.91 5.71
C MET A 135 10.45 9.50 4.45
N ARG A 136 10.47 10.82 4.28
CA ARG A 136 9.87 11.50 3.14
C ARG A 136 10.90 12.27 2.31
N ALA A 137 10.67 12.30 1.01
CA ALA A 137 11.32 13.26 0.14
C ALA A 137 10.77 14.68 0.40
N ASN A 138 11.49 15.69 -0.08
CA ASN A 138 11.18 17.10 0.20
C ASN A 138 9.83 17.56 -0.38
N ASP A 139 9.30 16.89 -1.41
CA ASP A 139 8.01 17.22 -2.02
C ASP A 139 6.79 16.83 -1.17
N GLY A 140 6.98 16.02 -0.12
CA GLY A 140 5.91 15.57 0.76
C GLY A 140 4.94 14.57 0.12
N ILE A 141 5.34 13.96 -1.00
CA ILE A 141 4.61 12.91 -1.73
C ILE A 141 5.47 11.63 -1.78
N HIS A 142 6.73 11.74 -2.20
CA HIS A 142 7.63 10.59 -2.35
C HIS A 142 8.28 10.21 -1.02
N MET A 143 8.75 8.96 -0.94
CA MET A 143 9.44 8.41 0.23
C MET A 143 10.95 8.49 0.03
N SER A 144 11.70 8.57 1.14
CA SER A 144 13.12 8.21 1.12
C SER A 144 13.26 6.69 0.99
N MET A 145 14.48 6.18 0.78
CA MET A 145 14.72 4.72 0.82
C MET A 145 14.24 4.10 2.13
N ALA A 146 14.54 4.74 3.27
CA ALA A 146 14.07 4.28 4.58
C ALA A 146 12.54 4.28 4.69
N GLY A 147 11.89 5.30 4.10
CA GLY A 147 10.45 5.37 4.02
C GLY A 147 9.84 4.26 3.17
N TYR A 148 10.44 3.94 2.02
CA TYR A 148 10.00 2.81 1.20
C TYR A 148 10.18 1.48 1.93
N MET A 149 11.30 1.26 2.63
CA MET A 149 11.49 0.05 3.45
C MET A 149 10.42 -0.08 4.54
N ARG A 150 10.07 1.02 5.20
CA ARG A 150 8.97 1.04 6.18
C ARG A 150 7.62 0.70 5.54
N LEU A 151 7.35 1.24 4.36
CA LEU A 151 6.10 1.04 3.61
C LEU A 151 5.96 -0.40 3.08
N THR A 152 7.06 -0.99 2.58
CA THR A 152 7.05 -2.32 1.95
C THR A 152 7.16 -3.45 2.96
N GLN A 153 7.65 -3.19 4.18
CA GLN A 153 7.76 -4.21 5.22
C GLN A 153 6.47 -5.01 5.47
N PRO A 154 5.28 -4.39 5.71
CA PRO A 154 4.05 -5.16 5.89
C PRO A 154 3.62 -5.93 4.64
N VAL A 155 3.89 -5.38 3.45
CA VAL A 155 3.63 -6.08 2.17
C VAL A 155 4.48 -7.36 2.10
N TYR A 156 5.78 -7.23 2.39
CA TYR A 156 6.71 -8.35 2.43
C TYR A 156 6.29 -9.42 3.45
N GLN A 157 5.92 -9.01 4.68
CA GLN A 157 5.48 -9.95 5.71
C GLN A 157 4.20 -10.69 5.30
N ARG A 158 3.25 -9.98 4.69
CA ARG A 158 2.01 -10.59 4.22
C ARG A 158 2.26 -11.61 3.11
N LEU A 159 3.06 -11.25 2.10
CA LEU A 159 3.44 -12.16 1.02
C LEU A 159 4.15 -13.41 1.56
N LYS A 160 5.09 -13.23 2.49
CA LYS A 160 5.84 -14.33 3.11
C LYS A 160 4.91 -15.28 3.89
N SER A 161 3.94 -14.72 4.62
CA SER A 161 2.93 -15.48 5.34
C SER A 161 2.06 -16.30 4.39
N ASP A 162 1.50 -15.66 3.37
CA ASP A 162 0.57 -16.31 2.43
C ASP A 162 1.28 -17.35 1.55
N ALA A 163 2.57 -17.14 1.24
CA ALA A 163 3.40 -18.13 0.54
C ALA A 163 3.83 -19.31 1.43
N GLY A 164 3.53 -19.30 2.74
CA GLY A 164 3.98 -20.34 3.67
C GLY A 164 5.49 -20.34 3.95
N ILE A 165 6.18 -19.24 3.61
CA ILE A 165 7.64 -19.06 3.78
C ILE A 165 7.93 -18.32 5.09
N ALA A 166 6.90 -18.01 5.89
CA ALA A 166 7.05 -17.51 7.25
C ALA A 166 7.82 -18.53 8.10
N GLY A 167 9.15 -18.42 8.11
CA GLY A 167 10.00 -19.23 8.95
C GLY A 167 9.49 -19.20 10.38
N LYS A 168 9.38 -20.37 11.00
CA LYS A 168 9.21 -20.50 12.45
C LYS A 168 10.10 -19.43 13.10
N ALA A 169 9.51 -18.54 13.91
CA ALA A 169 10.29 -17.64 14.72
C ALA A 169 11.41 -18.45 15.39
N ALA A 170 12.67 -18.02 15.21
CA ALA A 170 13.77 -18.64 15.91
C ALA A 170 13.42 -18.61 17.41
N PRO A 171 13.53 -19.73 18.14
CA PRO A 171 13.23 -19.72 19.56
C PRO A 171 14.11 -18.67 20.22
N GLU A 172 13.48 -17.77 20.98
CA GLU A 172 14.18 -16.82 21.82
C GLU A 172 15.20 -17.61 22.66
N THR A 173 16.48 -17.26 22.51
CA THR A 173 17.53 -17.84 23.34
C THR A 173 17.33 -17.32 24.75
N SER A 174 16.54 -18.03 25.55
CA SER A 174 16.49 -17.82 26.99
C SER A 174 17.90 -18.11 27.52
N THR A 175 18.64 -17.06 27.81
CA THR A 175 19.92 -17.14 28.53
C THR A 175 19.59 -17.47 29.98
N GLY A 176 19.26 -18.73 30.23
CA GLY A 176 19.24 -19.30 31.58
C GLY A 176 20.67 -19.56 32.00
N ALA A 177 21.35 -18.53 32.50
CA ALA A 177 22.63 -18.69 33.19
C ALA A 177 22.37 -19.31 34.58
N GLY A 178 22.24 -20.64 34.60
CA GLY A 178 22.42 -21.43 35.81
C GLY A 178 23.90 -21.54 36.12
N MET A 179 24.43 -20.65 36.96
CA MET A 179 25.73 -20.85 37.61
C MET A 179 25.50 -21.54 38.95
N GLY A 180 25.40 -22.86 38.90
CA GLY A 180 25.68 -23.73 40.05
C GLY A 180 27.17 -24.09 40.03
N VAL A 181 27.90 -23.65 41.05
CA VAL A 181 29.30 -24.06 41.28
C VAL A 181 29.30 -25.16 42.35
N PRO A 182 29.86 -26.35 42.11
CA PRO A 182 30.17 -27.30 43.17
C PRO A 182 31.52 -26.95 43.80
N GLY A 183 31.61 -27.14 45.12
CA GLY A 183 32.66 -26.55 45.96
C GLY A 183 34.04 -27.21 45.94
N ALA A 184 34.90 -26.56 46.73
CA ALA A 184 35.99 -27.12 47.53
C ALA A 184 36.12 -26.22 48.77
#